data_AF-N6UCU9-F1
#
_entry.id   AF-N6UCU9-F1
#
_cell.length_a   1.000
_cell.length_b   1.000
_cell.length_c   1.000
_cell.angle_alpha   90.00
_cell.angle_beta   90.00
_cell.angle_gamma   90.00
#
_symmetry.space_group_name_H-M   'P 1'
#
loop_
_entity.id
_entity.type
_entity.pdbx_description
1 polymer ?
#
loop_
_entity_poly.entity_id
_entity_poly.type
_entity_poly.pdbx_seq_one_letter_code
_entity_poly.pdbx_strand_id
1 'polypeptide(L)'
;MNSISEIELNKTEESLHEELPVPKKKRKRNLFIRIFLFFIGRFLHLLFLFLLFIRTPVLLFLKFLTAAGMSSVLLYGGAYLLGVEGISSIEIGIIITGAVLAILSLSVIWGYDALILRLAPPGYDIILFD
;
A
#
# COMPACT_ATOMS: atom_id res chain seq x y z
N MET A 1 -37.33 65.52 -7.05
CA MET A 1 -37.59 64.19 -7.63
C MET A 1 -36.25 63.50 -7.96
N ASN A 2 -35.48 63.08 -6.95
CA ASN A 2 -34.20 62.33 -7.12
C ASN A 2 -34.06 61.16 -6.13
N SER A 3 -35.08 60.86 -5.32
CA SER A 3 -34.99 59.85 -4.25
C SER A 3 -35.25 58.41 -4.72
N ILE A 4 -35.76 58.22 -5.94
CA ILE A 4 -36.09 56.89 -6.47
C ILE A 4 -34.82 56.18 -6.98
N SER A 5 -33.87 56.92 -7.56
CA SER A 5 -32.64 56.37 -8.12
C SER A 5 -31.65 55.89 -7.07
N GLU A 6 -31.55 56.55 -5.91
CA GLU A 6 -30.65 56.11 -4.83
C GLU A 6 -31.12 54.81 -4.17
N ILE A 7 -32.44 54.59 -4.10
CA ILE A 7 -33.01 53.36 -3.54
C ILE A 7 -32.76 52.17 -4.47
N GLU A 8 -32.89 52.37 -5.79
CA GLU A 8 -32.59 51.32 -6.77
C GLU A 8 -31.08 51.03 -6.88
N LEU A 9 -30.24 52.06 -6.75
CA LEU A 9 -28.78 51.89 -6.75
C LEU A 9 -28.32 51.11 -5.52
N ASN A 10 -28.82 51.46 -4.33
CA ASN A 10 -28.47 50.78 -3.08
C ASN A 10 -28.92 49.31 -3.08
N LYS A 11 -30.09 49.02 -3.65
CA LYS A 11 -30.58 47.63 -3.83
C LYS A 11 -29.72 46.81 -4.78
N THR A 12 -29.11 47.47 -5.77
CA THR A 12 -28.24 46.83 -6.77
C THR A 12 -26.87 46.54 -6.17
N GLU A 13 -26.31 47.43 -5.37
CA GLU A 13 -25.05 47.22 -4.65
C GLU A 13 -25.17 46.14 -3.55
N GLU A 14 -26.30 46.08 -2.84
CA GLU A 14 -26.56 45.05 -1.83
C GLU A 14 -26.68 43.64 -2.47
N SER A 15 -27.21 43.55 -3.69
CA SER A 15 -27.27 42.30 -4.47
C SER A 15 -25.92 41.84 -5.03
N LEU A 16 -24.95 42.75 -5.14
CA LEU A 16 -23.62 42.49 -5.70
C LEU A 16 -22.62 42.06 -4.60
N HIS A 17 -22.88 42.46 -3.36
CA HIS A 17 -22.16 42.04 -2.15
C HIS A 17 -22.74 40.81 -1.46
N GLU A 18 -23.79 40.21 -2.01
CA GLU A 18 -24.29 38.92 -1.55
C GLU A 18 -23.25 37.84 -1.92
N GLU A 19 -22.27 37.65 -1.04
CA GLU A 19 -21.25 36.62 -1.13
C GLU A 19 -21.93 35.31 -1.52
N LEU A 20 -21.71 34.90 -2.78
CA LEU A 20 -22.18 33.66 -3.36
C LEU A 20 -22.10 32.54 -2.30
N PRO A 21 -23.24 32.08 -1.76
CA PRO A 21 -23.22 31.15 -0.66
C PRO A 21 -22.62 29.86 -1.17
N VAL A 22 -21.36 29.60 -0.79
CA VAL A 22 -20.66 28.37 -1.14
C VAL A 22 -21.61 27.23 -0.75
N PRO A 23 -22.05 26.39 -1.70
CA PRO A 23 -23.16 25.48 -1.46
C PRO A 23 -22.80 24.60 -0.26
N LYS A 24 -23.63 24.61 0.79
CA LYS A 24 -23.39 23.90 2.07
C LYS A 24 -22.96 22.42 1.87
N LYS A 25 -23.38 21.83 0.74
CA LYS A 25 -22.98 20.50 0.25
C LYS A 25 -21.47 20.37 -0.04
N LYS A 26 -20.83 21.37 -0.68
CA LYS A 26 -19.37 21.40 -0.92
C LYS A 26 -18.58 21.56 0.39
N ARG A 27 -19.08 22.40 1.33
CA ARG A 27 -18.42 22.63 2.63
C ARG A 27 -18.43 21.37 3.52
N LYS A 28 -19.57 20.66 3.61
CA LYS A 28 -19.65 19.38 4.34
C LYS A 28 -18.74 18.30 3.73
N ARG A 29 -18.64 18.23 2.39
CA ARG A 29 -17.76 17.27 1.71
C ARG A 29 -16.28 17.54 2.01
N ASN A 30 -15.88 18.81 2.08
CA ASN A 30 -14.51 19.19 2.42
C ASN A 30 -14.17 18.85 3.88
N LEU A 31 -15.14 18.99 4.80
CA LEU A 31 -14.98 18.63 6.20
C LEU A 31 -14.93 17.11 6.40
N PHE A 32 -15.76 16.35 5.68
CA PHE A 32 -15.72 14.88 5.67
C PHE A 32 -14.38 14.36 5.12
N ILE A 33 -13.89 14.91 4.01
CA ILE A 33 -12.58 14.56 3.45
C ILE A 33 -11.47 14.84 4.47
N ARG A 34 -11.51 15.98 5.16
CA ARG A 34 -10.51 16.33 6.17
C ARG A 34 -10.52 15.39 7.37
N ILE A 35 -11.70 15.01 7.87
CA ILE A 35 -11.84 14.02 8.94
C ILE A 35 -11.36 12.65 8.46
N PHE A 36 -11.75 12.25 7.25
CA PHE A 36 -11.34 10.98 6.66
C PHE A 36 -9.82 10.90 6.49
N LEU A 37 -9.16 11.96 5.99
CA LEU A 37 -7.70 12.04 5.89
C LEU A 37 -7.03 11.97 7.27
N PHE A 38 -7.63 12.58 8.30
CA PHE A 38 -7.10 12.49 9.65
C PHE A 38 -7.11 11.03 10.17
N PHE A 39 -8.23 10.33 9.99
CA PHE A 39 -8.33 8.91 10.34
C PHE A 39 -7.40 8.04 9.49
N ILE A 40 -7.31 8.29 8.19
CA ILE A 40 -6.43 7.51 7.30
C ILE A 40 -4.97 7.65 7.72
N GLY A 41 -4.52 8.86 8.08
CA GLY A 41 -3.15 9.09 8.52
C GLY A 41 -2.82 8.34 9.82
N ARG A 42 -3.73 8.35 10.80
CA ARG A 42 -3.57 7.56 12.04
C ARG A 42 -3.58 6.06 11.77
N PHE A 43 -4.47 5.61 10.88
CA PHE A 43 -4.56 4.21 10.48
C PHE A 43 -3.29 3.73 9.77
N LEU A 44 -2.78 4.50 8.81
CA LEU A 44 -1.52 4.23 8.11
C LEU A 44 -0.34 4.13 9.07
N HIS A 45 -0.30 4.97 10.11
CA HIS A 45 0.74 4.91 11.12
C HIS A 45 0.67 3.66 12.01
N LEU A 46 -0.54 3.27 12.44
CA LEU A 46 -0.74 2.01 13.17
C LEU A 46 -0.42 0.80 12.30
N LEU A 47 -0.81 0.85 11.02
CA LEU A 47 -0.49 -0.17 10.02
C LEU A 47 1.02 -0.29 9.86
N PHE A 48 1.75 0.83 9.73
CA PHE A 48 3.20 0.85 9.67
C PHE A 48 3.85 0.15 10.89
N LEU A 49 3.44 0.52 12.12
CA LEU A 49 3.95 -0.12 13.34
C LEU A 49 3.62 -1.60 13.40
N PHE A 50 2.40 -1.98 12.99
CA PHE A 50 1.98 -3.37 12.94
C PHE A 50 2.82 -4.18 11.95
N LEU A 51 3.03 -3.66 10.73
CA LEU A 51 3.92 -4.28 9.76
C LEU A 51 5.32 -4.41 10.38
N LEU A 52 5.90 -3.32 10.88
CA LEU A 52 7.25 -3.33 11.44
C LEU A 52 7.41 -4.36 12.58
N PHE A 53 6.39 -4.55 13.42
CA PHE A 53 6.39 -5.57 14.49
C PHE A 53 6.46 -6.99 13.94
N ILE A 54 5.70 -7.30 12.88
CA ILE A 54 5.69 -8.63 12.26
C ILE A 54 6.84 -8.84 11.25
N ARG A 55 7.70 -7.83 11.03
CA ARG A 55 8.77 -7.88 10.02
C ARG A 55 9.68 -9.09 10.19
N THR A 56 10.25 -9.26 11.38
CA THR A 56 11.19 -10.35 11.66
C THR A 56 10.58 -11.74 11.43
N PRO A 57 9.42 -12.09 12.01
CA PRO A 57 8.82 -13.41 11.77
C PRO A 57 8.39 -13.60 10.31
N VAL A 58 7.85 -12.57 9.64
CA VAL A 58 7.45 -12.65 8.23
C VAL A 58 8.66 -12.88 7.34
N LEU A 59 9.75 -12.12 7.53
CA LEU A 59 10.99 -12.30 6.77
C LEU A 59 11.62 -13.66 7.04
N LEU A 60 11.62 -14.14 8.28
CA LEU A 60 12.16 -15.46 8.61
C LEU A 60 11.37 -16.57 7.91
N PHE A 61 10.03 -16.49 7.96
CA PHE A 61 9.15 -17.45 7.31
C PHE A 61 9.31 -17.44 5.79
N LEU A 62 9.36 -16.27 5.17
CA LEU A 62 9.56 -16.13 3.72
C LEU A 62 10.95 -16.62 3.29
N LYS A 63 12.01 -16.30 4.04
CA LYS A 63 13.36 -16.80 3.77
C LYS A 63 13.41 -18.33 3.88
N PHE A 64 12.73 -18.91 4.87
CA PHE A 64 12.62 -20.36 5.01
C PHE A 64 11.89 -20.99 3.84
N LEU A 65 10.76 -20.42 3.40
CA LEU A 65 10.03 -20.90 2.22
C LEU A 65 10.87 -20.80 0.94
N THR A 66 11.58 -19.69 0.74
CA THR A 66 12.51 -19.54 -0.39
C THR A 66 13.61 -20.59 -0.34
N ALA A 67 14.23 -20.82 0.81
CA ALA A 67 15.27 -21.84 0.98
C ALA A 67 14.74 -23.26 0.72
N ALA A 68 13.54 -23.57 1.21
CA ALA A 68 12.89 -24.86 0.99
C ALA A 68 12.56 -25.07 -0.50
N GLY A 69 11.97 -24.06 -1.16
CA GLY A 69 11.66 -24.12 -2.59
C GLY A 69 12.91 -24.23 -3.47
N MET A 70 13.98 -23.49 -3.15
CA MET A 70 15.27 -23.62 -3.86
C MET A 70 15.91 -24.99 -3.63
N SER A 71 15.84 -25.52 -2.41
CA SER A 71 16.38 -26.84 -2.09
C SER A 71 15.64 -27.95 -2.84
N SER A 72 14.31 -27.87 -2.96
CA SER A 72 13.55 -28.84 -3.75
C SER A 72 13.90 -28.76 -5.23
N VAL A 73 14.03 -27.56 -5.80
CA VAL A 73 14.46 -27.41 -7.20
C VAL A 73 15.87 -27.97 -7.41
N LEU A 74 16.80 -27.73 -6.49
CA LEU A 74 18.18 -28.23 -6.60
C LEU A 74 18.26 -29.76 -6.50
N LEU A 75 17.56 -30.36 -5.53
CA LEU A 75 17.61 -31.81 -5.32
C LEU A 75 16.92 -32.56 -6.46
N TYR A 76 15.65 -32.23 -6.74
CA TYR A 76 14.87 -32.94 -7.75
C TYR A 76 15.30 -32.55 -9.17
N GLY A 77 15.63 -31.28 -9.42
CA GLY A 77 16.17 -30.83 -10.71
C GLY A 77 17.59 -31.37 -10.96
N GLY A 78 18.43 -31.46 -9.93
CA GLY A 78 19.74 -32.10 -10.01
C GLY A 78 19.64 -33.60 -10.33
N ALA A 79 18.72 -34.31 -9.67
CA ALA A 79 18.43 -35.70 -9.97
C ALA A 79 17.96 -35.90 -11.42
N TYR A 80 17.14 -34.95 -11.93
CA TYR A 80 16.71 -34.94 -13.33
C TYR A 80 17.86 -34.77 -14.31
N LEU A 81 18.75 -33.80 -14.07
CA LEU A 81 19.91 -33.57 -14.93
C LEU A 81 20.91 -34.72 -14.93
N LEU A 82 21.03 -35.43 -13.80
CA LEU A 82 21.88 -36.62 -13.68
C LEU A 82 21.29 -37.87 -14.35
N GLY A 83 20.12 -37.76 -14.97
CA GLY A 83 19.48 -38.87 -15.69
C GLY A 83 19.05 -40.00 -14.77
N VAL A 84 18.73 -39.71 -13.51
CA VAL A 84 18.22 -40.71 -12.56
C VAL A 84 16.89 -41.24 -13.10
N GLU A 85 16.86 -42.51 -13.49
CA GLU A 85 15.65 -43.17 -13.96
C GLU A 85 14.60 -43.23 -12.83
N GLY A 86 13.34 -42.97 -13.18
CA GLY A 86 12.21 -43.05 -12.24
C GLY A 86 11.61 -41.73 -11.81
N ILE A 87 12.01 -40.60 -12.42
CA ILE A 87 11.41 -39.29 -12.09
C ILE A 87 9.96 -39.24 -12.55
N SER A 88 9.07 -39.27 -11.57
CA SER A 88 7.63 -39.27 -11.79
C SER A 88 7.11 -37.87 -12.10
N SER A 89 5.92 -37.79 -12.72
CA SER A 89 5.22 -36.51 -12.93
C SER A 89 5.00 -35.72 -11.63
N ILE A 90 4.99 -36.41 -10.48
CA ILE A 90 4.86 -35.80 -9.15
C ILE A 90 6.12 -34.98 -8.82
N GLU A 91 7.31 -35.51 -9.10
CA GLU A 91 8.58 -34.82 -8.84
C GLU A 91 8.77 -33.60 -9.74
N ILE A 92 8.34 -33.68 -11.01
CA ILE A 92 8.28 -32.52 -11.90
C ILE A 92 7.35 -31.45 -11.31
N GLY A 93 6.19 -31.86 -10.79
CA GLY A 93 5.27 -30.97 -10.07
C GLY A 93 5.93 -30.31 -8.84
N ILE A 94 6.73 -31.04 -8.08
CA ILE A 94 7.48 -30.52 -6.92
C ILE A 94 8.52 -29.49 -7.36
N ILE A 95 9.23 -29.72 -8.46
CA ILE A 95 10.20 -28.75 -9.02
C ILE A 95 9.49 -27.44 -9.39
N ILE A 96 8.40 -27.52 -10.16
CA ILE A 96 7.65 -26.35 -10.59
C ILE A 96 7.08 -25.61 -9.37
N THR A 97 6.47 -26.33 -8.44
CA THR A 97 5.87 -25.75 -7.22
C THR A 97 6.94 -25.09 -6.35
N GLY A 98 8.10 -25.73 -6.17
CA GLY A 98 9.22 -25.16 -5.43
C GLY A 98 9.78 -23.91 -6.06
N ALA A 99 9.93 -23.89 -7.39
CA ALA A 99 10.39 -22.71 -8.13
C ALA A 99 9.41 -21.54 -8.00
N VAL A 100 8.11 -21.80 -8.20
CA VAL A 100 7.05 -20.79 -8.03
C VAL A 100 7.03 -20.27 -6.59
N LEU A 101 7.11 -21.16 -5.60
CA LEU A 101 7.11 -20.79 -4.19
C LEU A 101 8.30 -19.90 -3.84
N ALA A 102 9.50 -20.20 -4.35
CA ALA A 102 10.70 -19.40 -4.12
C ALA A 102 10.58 -17.99 -4.74
N ILE A 103 10.12 -17.89 -5.98
CA ILE A 103 9.93 -16.60 -6.67
C ILE A 103 8.88 -15.75 -5.98
N LEU A 104 7.74 -16.36 -5.61
CA LEU A 104 6.67 -15.66 -4.90
C LEU A 104 7.15 -15.17 -3.54
N SER A 105 7.88 -16.00 -2.79
CA SER A 105 8.40 -15.64 -1.48
C SER A 105 9.39 -14.47 -1.56
N LEU A 106 10.29 -14.46 -2.55
CA LEU A 106 11.19 -13.33 -2.83
C LEU A 106 10.42 -12.07 -3.23
N SER A 107 9.39 -12.20 -4.06
CA SER A 107 8.54 -11.08 -4.48
C SER A 107 7.78 -10.47 -3.30
N VAL A 108 7.30 -11.30 -2.37
CA VAL A 108 6.63 -10.83 -1.15
C VAL A 108 7.62 -10.14 -0.22
N ILE A 109 8.85 -10.64 -0.06
CA ILE A 109 9.90 -9.95 0.71
C ILE A 109 10.14 -8.54 0.14
N TRP A 110 10.33 -8.44 -1.18
CA TRP A 110 10.54 -7.17 -1.87
C TRP A 110 9.34 -6.23 -1.73
N GLY A 111 8.13 -6.74 -1.96
CA GLY A 111 6.90 -5.97 -1.83
C GLY A 111 6.67 -5.49 -0.41
N TYR A 112 7.01 -6.30 0.58
CA TYR A 112 6.92 -5.97 1.99
C TYR A 112 7.90 -4.86 2.38
N ASP A 113 9.16 -4.95 1.96
CA ASP A 113 10.15 -3.90 2.19
C ASP A 113 9.75 -2.58 1.50
N ALA A 114 9.30 -2.64 0.25
CA ALA A 114 8.79 -1.47 -0.48
C ALA A 114 7.55 -0.85 0.20
N LEU A 115 6.67 -1.68 0.76
CA LEU A 115 5.49 -1.23 1.49
C LEU A 115 5.87 -0.50 2.77
N ILE A 116 6.83 -1.02 3.54
CA ILE A 116 7.34 -0.35 4.75
C ILE A 116 7.98 1.00 4.41
N LEU A 117 8.80 1.06 3.35
CA LEU A 117 9.42 2.31 2.90
C LEU A 117 8.39 3.36 2.50
N ARG A 118 7.32 2.94 1.80
CA ARG A 118 6.26 3.86 1.38
C ARG A 118 5.40 4.36 2.55
N LEU A 119 5.25 3.54 3.59
CA LEU A 119 4.49 3.90 4.80
C LEU A 119 5.32 4.65 5.84
N ALA A 120 6.64 4.79 5.63
CA ALA A 120 7.53 5.48 6.54
C ALA A 120 7.07 6.94 6.79
N PRO A 121 6.90 7.36 8.06
CA PRO A 121 6.63 8.76 8.36
C PRO A 121 7.84 9.64 7.97
N PRO A 122 7.61 10.86 7.47
CA PRO A 122 8.70 11.79 7.12
C PRO A 122 9.50 12.12 8.38
N GLY A 123 10.76 11.64 8.44
CA GLY A 123 11.66 11.82 9.58
C GLY A 123 12.08 10.52 10.29
N TYR A 124 11.55 9.35 9.90
CA TYR A 124 12.11 8.07 10.32
C TYR A 124 13.08 7.55 9.25
N ASP A 125 14.38 7.61 9.55
CA ASP A 125 15.38 6.84 8.80
C ASP A 125 15.25 5.38 9.21
N ILE A 126 14.50 4.63 8.41
CA ILE A 126 14.41 3.19 8.60
C ILE A 126 15.67 2.59 7.98
N ILE A 127 16.61 2.19 8.83
CA ILE A 127 17.73 1.33 8.43
C ILE A 127 17.12 -0.05 8.16
N LEU A 128 16.62 -0.22 6.93
CA LEU A 128 16.02 -1.46 6.46
C LEU A 128 17.08 -2.54 6.18
N PHE A 129 18.33 -2.10 6.00
CA PHE A 129 19.51 -2.88 5.63
C PHE A 129 20.56 -2.80 6.76
N ASP A 130 20.37 -3.56 7.83
CA ASP A 130 21.47 -3.99 8.71
C ASP A 130 21.78 -5.47 8.44
#